data_AF-A0AAW0XRR7-F1
#
_entry.id   AF-A0AAW0XRR7-F1
#
_cell.length_a   1.000
_cell.length_b   1.000
_cell.length_c   1.000
_cell.angle_alpha   90.00
_cell.angle_beta   90.00
_cell.angle_gamma   90.00
#
_symmetry.space_group_name_H-M   'P 1'
#
loop_
_entity.id
_entity.type
_entity.pdbx_description
1 polymer ?
#
loop_
_entity_poly.entity_id
_entity_poly.type
_entity_poly.pdbx_seq_one_letter_code
_entity_poly.pdbx_strand_id
1 'polypeptide(L)'
;MMRCTVVRYINLAILMTFVMIAPGVKKNFPGLQQLVDAGYMTENEKAILESLERKTHEHKTYVPFLWASKLVDRARREGKIKDDIAQKTVTDEVIKIRGLCGELLGWDTYNIPLVY
;
A
#
# COMPACT_ATOMS: atom_id res chain seq x y z
N MET A 1 -13.78 -2.84 13.50
CA MET A 1 -12.32 -3.00 13.28
C MET A 1 -11.94 -3.21 11.82
N MET A 2 -12.48 -4.20 11.08
CA MET A 2 -12.02 -4.48 9.70
C MET A 2 -12.04 -3.29 8.73
N ARG A 3 -13.07 -2.44 8.77
CA ARG A 3 -13.14 -1.24 7.92
C ARG A 3 -11.96 -0.28 8.15
N CYS A 4 -11.62 -0.02 9.41
CA CYS A 4 -10.48 0.84 9.77
C CYS A 4 -9.14 0.22 9.34
N THR A 5 -9.02 -1.11 9.42
CA THR A 5 -7.82 -1.83 8.99
C THR A 5 -7.63 -1.79 7.47
N VAL A 6 -8.71 -1.94 6.68
CA VAL A 6 -8.64 -1.77 5.20
C VAL A 6 -8.15 -0.37 4.85
N VAL A 7 -8.74 0.67 5.46
CA VAL A 7 -8.34 2.07 5.22
C VAL A 7 -6.89 2.31 5.65
N ARG A 8 -6.46 1.76 6.79
CA ARG A 8 -5.06 1.84 7.24
C ARG A 8 -4.10 1.24 6.21
N TYR A 9 -4.42 0.08 5.63
CA TYR A 9 -3.58 -0.53 4.60
C TYR A 9 -3.50 0.30 3.31
N ILE A 10 -4.62 0.90 2.89
CA ILE A 10 -4.63 1.79 1.72
C ILE A 10 -3.77 3.02 1.99
N ASN A 11 -3.93 3.66 3.15
CA ASN A 11 -3.13 4.83 3.54
C ASN A 11 -1.64 4.48 3.66
N LEU A 12 -1.32 3.30 4.19
CA LEU A 12 0.05 2.81 4.27
C LEU A 12 0.67 2.63 2.88
N ALA A 13 -0.04 2.02 1.92
CA ALA A 13 0.45 1.88 0.54
C ALA A 13 0.69 3.24 -0.13
N ILE A 14 -0.23 4.18 0.04
CA ILE A 14 -0.11 5.54 -0.48
C ILE A 14 1.12 6.23 0.14
N LEU A 15 1.30 6.14 1.46
CA LEU A 15 2.43 6.72 2.16
C LEU A 15 3.76 6.11 1.71
N MET A 16 3.84 4.79 1.56
CA MET A 16 5.04 4.12 1.04
C MET A 16 5.39 4.59 -0.39
N THR A 17 4.37 4.85 -1.21
CA THR A 17 4.57 5.41 -2.56
C THR A 17 5.11 6.83 -2.48
N PHE A 18 4.55 7.69 -1.63
CA PHE A 18 5.05 9.05 -1.44
C PHE A 18 6.45 9.11 -0.82
N VAL A 19 6.82 8.17 0.05
CA VAL A 19 8.19 8.07 0.60
C VAL A 19 9.22 7.85 -0.51
N MET A 20 8.85 7.18 -1.60
CA MET A 20 9.75 6.97 -2.74
C MET A 20 9.92 8.23 -3.58
N ILE A 21 8.83 8.94 -3.85
CA ILE A 21 8.76 10.00 -4.87
C ILE A 21 9.00 11.39 -4.27
N ALA A 22 8.48 11.62 -3.06
CA ALA A 22 8.53 12.92 -2.40
C ALA A 22 9.66 12.97 -1.35
N PRO A 23 10.74 13.74 -1.58
CA PRO A 23 11.86 13.82 -0.64
C PRO A 23 11.46 14.40 0.72
N GLY A 24 10.46 15.29 0.76
CA GLY A 24 9.91 15.82 2.01
C GLY A 24 9.25 14.73 2.87
N VAL A 25 8.57 13.76 2.25
CA VAL A 25 7.97 12.64 2.96
C VAL A 25 9.04 11.64 3.39
N LYS A 26 10.02 11.37 2.52
CA LYS A 26 11.20 10.53 2.85
C LYS A 26 11.99 11.05 4.07
N LYS A 27 12.10 12.37 4.22
CA LYS A 27 12.76 12.99 5.38
C LYS A 27 12.01 12.71 6.69
N ASN A 28 10.68 12.68 6.65
CA ASN A 28 9.86 12.40 7.83
C ASN A 28 9.78 10.89 8.12
N PHE A 29 9.82 10.05 7.09
CA PHE A 29 9.72 8.58 7.21
C PHE A 29 10.90 7.90 6.48
N PRO A 30 12.12 7.95 7.04
CA PRO A 30 13.31 7.38 6.41
C PRO A 30 13.34 5.85 6.46
N GLY A 31 12.58 5.21 7.36
CA GLY A 31 12.56 3.76 7.51
C GLY A 31 11.20 3.21 7.96
N LEU A 32 11.10 1.88 7.98
CA LEU A 32 9.88 1.18 8.38
C LEU A 32 9.54 1.38 9.87
N GLN A 33 10.52 1.66 10.72
CA GLN A 33 10.27 1.89 12.15
C GLN A 33 9.42 3.14 12.39
N GLN A 34 9.70 4.24 11.69
CA GLN A 34 8.93 5.48 11.82
C GLN A 34 7.47 5.31 11.37
N LEU A 35 7.21 4.37 10.44
CA LEU A 35 5.84 4.02 10.03
C LEU A 35 5.08 3.24 11.11
N VAL A 36 5.79 2.44 11.89
CA VAL A 36 5.24 1.74 13.07
C VAL A 36 4.96 2.75 14.18
N ASP A 37 5.93 3.62 14.49
CA ASP A 37 5.81 4.63 15.54
C ASP A 37 4.66 5.63 15.24
N ALA A 38 4.43 5.95 13.97
CA ALA A 38 3.31 6.78 13.52
C ALA A 38 1.95 6.03 13.47
N GLY A 39 1.92 4.72 13.77
CA GLY A 39 0.69 3.92 13.84
C GLY A 39 0.12 3.48 12.49
N TYR A 40 0.85 3.65 11.39
CA TYR A 40 0.42 3.17 10.06
C TYR A 40 0.62 1.66 9.91
N MET A 41 1.56 1.08 10.66
CA MET A 41 1.95 -0.34 10.58
C MET A 41 2.09 -0.95 11.97
N THR A 42 1.82 -2.25 12.07
CA THR A 42 2.13 -3.03 13.30
C THR A 42 3.52 -3.66 13.23
N GLU A 43 4.12 -3.99 14.37
CA GLU A 43 5.45 -4.64 14.41
C GLU A 43 5.49 -5.97 13.64
N ASN A 44 4.40 -6.74 13.70
CA ASN A 44 4.27 -8.00 12.95
C ASN A 44 4.30 -7.77 11.43
N GLU A 45 3.62 -6.74 10.95
CA GLU A 45 3.59 -6.36 9.53
C GLU A 45 4.97 -5.87 9.06
N LYS A 46 5.68 -5.13 9.92
CA LYS A 46 7.06 -4.71 9.67
C LYS A 46 7.98 -5.91 9.48
N ALA A 47 7.93 -6.90 10.38
CA ALA A 47 8.75 -8.11 10.28
C ALA A 47 8.52 -8.88 8.97
N ILE A 48 7.27 -8.92 8.48
CA ILE A 48 6.93 -9.53 7.18
C ILE A 48 7.58 -8.76 6.03
N LEU A 49 7.52 -7.43 6.05
CA LEU A 49 8.14 -6.59 5.03
C LEU A 49 9.66 -6.70 5.02
N GLU A 50 10.31 -6.68 6.18
CA GLU A 50 11.76 -6.88 6.29
C GLU A 50 12.17 -8.28 5.78
N SER A 51 11.36 -9.30 6.04
CA SER A 51 11.58 -10.65 5.49
C SER A 51 11.46 -10.69 3.97
N LEU A 52 10.51 -9.93 3.40
CA LEU A 52 10.37 -9.75 1.96
C LEU A 52 11.51 -8.94 1.36
N GLU A 53 12.07 -7.96 2.08
CA GLU A 53 13.21 -7.15 1.63
C GLU A 53 14.46 -7.96 1.46
N ARG A 54 14.70 -8.92 2.36
CA ARG A 54 15.80 -9.87 2.21
C ARG A 54 15.67 -10.79 0.99
N LYS A 55 14.45 -11.00 0.49
CA LYS A 55 14.17 -11.95 -0.61
C LYS A 55 14.11 -11.28 -1.98
N THR A 56 13.68 -10.02 -2.06
CA THR A 56 13.41 -9.34 -3.34
C THR A 56 13.85 -7.87 -3.28
N HIS A 57 14.59 -7.41 -4.29
CA HIS A 57 15.03 -6.02 -4.42
C HIS A 57 13.96 -5.06 -4.96
N GLU A 58 12.79 -5.54 -5.35
CA GLU A 58 11.70 -4.72 -5.86
C GLU A 58 11.00 -3.88 -4.77
N HIS A 59 10.37 -2.79 -5.22
CA HIS A 59 9.57 -1.89 -4.40
C HIS A 59 8.33 -2.59 -3.84
N LYS A 60 8.08 -2.43 -2.54
CA LYS A 60 7.06 -3.19 -1.78
C LYS A 60 5.75 -2.45 -1.58
N THR A 61 5.54 -1.37 -2.33
CA THR A 61 4.32 -0.55 -2.28
C THR A 61 3.06 -1.37 -2.62
N TYR A 62 3.19 -2.48 -3.34
CA TYR A 62 2.08 -3.39 -3.66
C TYR A 62 1.62 -4.27 -2.48
N VAL A 63 2.46 -4.48 -1.46
CA VAL A 63 2.17 -5.42 -0.36
C VAL A 63 0.97 -4.98 0.48
N PRO A 64 0.83 -3.72 0.91
CA PRO A 64 -0.34 -3.30 1.67
C PRO A 64 -1.63 -3.32 0.84
N PHE A 65 -1.56 -3.10 -0.49
CA PHE A 65 -2.72 -3.30 -1.38
C PHE A 65 -3.17 -4.76 -1.38
N LEU A 66 -2.23 -5.71 -1.43
CA LEU A 66 -2.54 -7.14 -1.35
C LEU A 66 -3.20 -7.49 -0.01
N TRP A 67 -2.70 -6.96 1.11
CA TRP A 67 -3.31 -7.16 2.42
C TRP A 67 -4.72 -6.58 2.51
N ALA A 68 -4.95 -5.40 1.93
CA ALA A 68 -6.28 -4.80 1.83
C ALA A 68 -7.25 -5.71 1.06
N SER A 69 -6.86 -6.20 -0.13
CA SER A 69 -7.69 -7.12 -0.92
C SER A 69 -7.98 -8.43 -0.18
N LYS A 70 -6.97 -9.02 0.48
CA LYS A 70 -7.17 -10.24 1.28
C LYS A 70 -8.10 -10.02 2.47
N LEU A 71 -8.09 -8.82 3.05
CA LEU A 71 -8.99 -8.47 4.14
C LEU A 71 -10.44 -8.31 3.65
N VAL A 72 -10.63 -7.76 2.44
CA VAL A 72 -11.94 -7.69 1.77
C VAL A 72 -12.47 -9.09 1.45
N ASP A 73 -11.62 -9.99 0.93
CA ASP A 73 -11.99 -11.40 0.70
C ASP A 73 -12.38 -12.12 2.00
N ARG A 74 -11.68 -11.83 3.09
CA ARG A 74 -12.03 -12.36 4.41
C ARG A 74 -13.38 -11.81 4.89
N ALA A 75 -13.65 -10.53 4.68
CA ALA A 75 -14.92 -9.91 5.05
C ALA A 75 -16.11 -10.55 4.31
N ARG A 76 -15.91 -11.00 3.07
CA ARG A 76 -16.91 -11.77 2.34
C ARG A 76 -17.15 -13.14 2.98
N ARG A 77 -16.09 -13.90 3.27
CA ARG A 77 -16.19 -15.23 3.89
C ARG A 77 -16.86 -15.21 5.26
N GLU A 78 -16.61 -14.15 6.03
CA GLU A 78 -17.25 -13.92 7.33
C GLU A 78 -18.71 -13.40 7.21
N GLY A 79 -19.24 -13.26 6.00
CA GLY A 79 -20.62 -12.81 5.75
C GLY A 79 -20.87 -11.32 6.04
N LYS A 80 -19.82 -10.53 6.29
CA LYS A 80 -19.94 -9.08 6.55
C LYS A 80 -20.28 -8.30 5.29
N ILE A 81 -19.84 -8.80 4.13
CA ILE A 81 -20.25 -8.32 2.81
C ILE A 81 -21.29 -9.31 2.28
N LYS A 82 -22.52 -8.84 2.06
CA LYS A 82 -23.64 -9.69 1.65
C LYS A 82 -23.63 -10.02 0.15
N ASP A 83 -23.24 -9.05 -0.66
CA ASP A 83 -23.33 -9.10 -2.12
C ASP A 83 -21.94 -9.21 -2.77
N ASP A 84 -21.82 -10.04 -3.80
CA ASP A 84 -20.57 -10.23 -4.56
C ASP A 84 -20.24 -8.99 -5.39
N ILE A 85 -21.26 -8.26 -5.85
CA ILE A 85 -21.07 -7.00 -6.56
C ILE A 85 -20.44 -5.97 -5.63
N ALA A 86 -20.93 -5.87 -4.38
CA ALA A 86 -20.36 -4.96 -3.39
C ALA A 86 -18.89 -5.28 -3.06
N GLN A 87 -18.53 -6.57 -2.97
CA GLN A 87 -17.12 -6.97 -2.79
C GLN A 87 -16.28 -6.53 -3.99
N LYS A 88 -16.76 -6.80 -5.21
CA LYS A 88 -16.07 -6.42 -6.44
C LYS A 88 -15.85 -4.92 -6.51
N THR A 89 -16.88 -4.11 -6.25
CA THR A 89 -16.76 -2.64 -6.26
C THR A 89 -15.67 -2.14 -5.32
N VAL A 90 -15.58 -2.68 -4.10
CA VAL A 90 -14.53 -2.29 -3.15
C VAL A 90 -13.14 -2.68 -3.66
N THR A 91 -13.00 -3.89 -4.20
CA THR A 91 -11.73 -4.36 -4.77
C THR A 91 -11.33 -3.53 -6.00
N ASP A 92 -12.27 -3.18 -6.87
CA ASP A 92 -12.04 -2.36 -8.06
C ASP A 92 -11.55 -0.95 -7.67
N GLU A 93 -12.13 -0.33 -6.64
CA GLU A 93 -11.65 0.96 -6.11
C GLU A 93 -10.23 0.86 -5.52
N VAL A 94 -9.91 -0.23 -4.82
CA VAL A 94 -8.54 -0.47 -4.31
C VAL A 94 -7.54 -0.61 -5.46
N ILE A 95 -7.92 -1.34 -6.52
CA ILE A 95 -7.08 -1.52 -7.71
C ILE A 95 -6.91 -0.18 -8.45
N LYS A 96 -7.95 0.65 -8.52
CA LYS A 96 -7.87 2.00 -9.10
C LYS A 96 -6.86 2.88 -8.37
N ILE A 97 -6.88 2.88 -7.04
CA ILE A 97 -5.87 3.61 -6.23
C ILE A 97 -4.47 3.06 -6.49
N ARG A 98 -4.32 1.73 -6.56
CA ARG A 98 -3.03 1.10 -6.92
C ARG A 98 -2.56 1.58 -8.30
N GLY A 99 -3.45 1.69 -9.28
CA GLY A 99 -3.15 2.21 -10.61
C GLY A 99 -2.59 3.63 -10.57
N LEU A 100 -3.26 4.54 -9.84
CA LEU A 100 -2.81 5.93 -9.66
C LEU A 100 -1.44 6.01 -8.97
N CYS A 101 -1.20 5.19 -7.94
CA CYS A 101 0.12 5.10 -7.30
C CYS A 101 1.20 4.56 -8.26
N GLY A 102 0.82 3.60 -9.12
CA GLY A 102 1.71 3.05 -10.15
C GLY A 102 2.08 4.08 -11.23
N GLU A 103 1.13 4.89 -11.68
CA GLU A 103 1.40 6.01 -12.60
C GLU A 103 2.38 7.01 -11.98
N LEU A 104 2.18 7.36 -10.70
CA LEU A 104 3.07 8.29 -9.99
C LEU A 104 4.51 7.75 -9.94
N LEU A 105 4.70 6.46 -9.67
CA LEU A 105 6.02 5.80 -9.71
C LEU A 105 6.60 5.75 -11.13
N GLY A 106 5.74 5.60 -12.14
CA GLY A 106 6.13 5.67 -13.55
C GLY A 106 6.73 7.04 -13.90
N TRP A 107 6.08 8.12 -13.48
CA TRP A 107 6.59 9.48 -13.69
C TRP A 107 7.94 9.74 -13.02
N ASP A 108 8.16 9.19 -11.82
CA ASP A 108 9.44 9.28 -11.10
C ASP A 108 10.55 8.49 -11.80
N THR A 109 10.21 7.31 -12.33
CA THR A 109 11.17 6.43 -13.02
C THR A 109 11.53 6.95 -14.42
N TYR A 110 10.54 7.44 -15.17
CA TYR A 110 10.69 7.87 -16.56
C TYR A 110 10.58 9.39 -16.68
N ASN A 111 11.71 10.07 -16.48
CA ASN A 111 11.79 11.52 -16.59
C ASN A 111 11.86 11.99 -18.05
N ILE A 112 11.51 13.26 -18.29
CA ILE A 112 11.64 13.91 -19.59
C ILE A 112 13.10 13.76 -20.07
N PRO A 113 13.36 13.30 -21.31
CA PRO A 113 14.72 13.12 -21.78
C PRO A 113 15.50 14.43 -21.70
N LEU A 114 16.72 14.37 -21.16
CA LEU A 114 17.58 15.54 -20.93
C LEU A 114 17.97 16.30 -22.22
N VAL A 115 17.67 15.74 -23.38
CA VAL A 115 18.01 16.29 -24.70
C VAL A 115 16.92 17.22 -25.25
N TYR A 116 15.74 17.21 -24.65
CA TYR A 116 14.68 18.19 -24.91
C TYR A 116 14.94 19.49 -24.15
#